data_AF-A0A2P7YFP5-F1
#
_entry.id   AF-A0A2P7YFP5-F1
#
_cell.length_a   1.000
_cell.length_b   1.000
_cell.length_c   1.000
_cell.angle_alpha   90.00
_cell.angle_beta   90.00
_cell.angle_gamma   90.00
#
_symmetry.space_group_name_H-M   'P 1'
#
loop_
_entity.id
_entity.type
_entity.pdbx_description
1 polymer ?
#
loop_
_entity_poly.entity_id
_entity_poly.type
_entity_poly.pdbx_seq_one_letter_code
_entity_poly.pdbx_strand_id
1 'polypeptide(L)'
;MFEESETKYADRTDSMQISNVTDCAPDLESPPILASPRIQTSFRTFSMLISLLPAFLRPGGLTRKKKLSRTAYLDALRGWAAFIVVFYHSGRADGRPIWQLPFIHIFDAGHGMVAIFFVISGYVLSYRMLTLMRKRDFAGLYNALASASFRRWFRLFLPTGLASLFVVFLTRTWILNPGPVERFDSIWYHLWHWFNDWLESSNPLADIKGWWYPLVFRTAYLDQMWTIPVEYRGSMVLFLHCAICGRMTTRTRMLYTSLVITLCYYWQLVYVSLFLFGMLIAENSLENLAAADIANEDDRTLPTTKPWTKVPTRMNTLKNTLKTPILFILAVFVVSQPENFGSDDYWPWPNLQRLVPNWWYPGADEQFWVSFGAALLVFVLDRSPTLQKPLRWPISQYLGEISFGLYAVHLPIFWALDMHRIQPWVKANASHTAALDTLTFAGLLIVIMWVADYFTRIDRYFVRFGHWLQGRLFVQD
;
A
#
# COMPACT_ATOMS: atom_id res chain seq x y z
N MET A 1 14.53 48.46 59.36
CA MET A 1 13.38 47.90 60.08
C MET A 1 12.23 48.87 59.83
N PHE A 2 11.22 48.43 59.09
CA PHE A 2 9.94 49.11 58.78
C PHE A 2 9.90 50.47 58.03
N GLU A 3 9.09 50.46 56.98
CA GLU A 3 8.18 51.47 56.39
C GLU A 3 8.59 52.88 55.89
N GLU A 4 8.06 53.15 54.68
CA GLU A 4 7.45 54.37 54.13
C GLU A 4 8.24 55.56 53.50
N SER A 5 7.62 56.05 52.41
CA SER A 5 7.59 57.40 51.82
C SER A 5 8.50 57.79 50.63
N GLU A 6 7.89 57.74 49.45
CA GLU A 6 7.64 58.84 48.48
C GLU A 6 8.62 60.01 48.20
N THR A 7 8.73 60.31 46.89
CA THR A 7 8.83 61.63 46.17
C THR A 7 10.17 62.26 45.75
N LYS A 8 10.34 62.42 44.41
CA LYS A 8 10.55 63.68 43.60
C LYS A 8 11.18 63.33 42.22
N TYR A 9 10.53 63.58 41.07
CA TYR A 9 10.59 64.81 40.22
C TYR A 9 12.02 65.38 40.06
N ALA A 10 12.60 65.71 38.89
CA ALA A 10 12.13 65.90 37.53
C ALA A 10 13.33 66.08 36.55
N ASP A 11 13.04 65.91 35.26
CA ASP A 11 13.36 66.83 34.14
C ASP A 11 14.44 66.46 33.09
N ARG A 12 13.95 66.41 31.83
CA ARG A 12 14.51 66.88 30.53
C ARG A 12 15.82 66.27 30.00
N THR A 13 16.06 66.03 28.71
CA THR A 13 15.38 66.08 27.39
C THR A 13 16.41 65.40 26.46
N ASP A 14 16.04 64.62 25.45
CA ASP A 14 16.00 65.18 24.10
C ASP A 14 15.29 64.26 23.10
N SER A 15 14.59 64.96 22.22
CA SER A 15 13.72 64.59 21.13
C SER A 15 14.44 64.10 19.87
N MET A 16 13.82 63.17 19.15
CA MET A 16 13.64 63.35 17.70
C MET A 16 12.38 62.61 17.22
N GLN A 17 11.30 63.36 17.02
CA GLN A 17 10.18 63.00 16.15
C GLN A 17 10.51 63.44 14.72
N ILE A 18 10.05 62.68 13.73
CA ILE A 18 9.53 63.27 12.49
C ILE A 18 8.17 62.62 12.17
N SER A 19 7.20 63.50 12.00
CA SER A 19 5.78 63.34 11.75
C SER A 19 5.43 63.27 10.26
N ASN A 20 4.31 62.57 9.97
CA ASN A 20 3.21 62.85 9.03
C ASN A 20 3.52 63.25 7.57
N VAL A 21 2.87 62.58 6.61
CA VAL A 21 1.71 63.11 5.84
C VAL A 21 0.92 61.94 5.23
N THR A 22 -0.37 61.89 5.57
CA THR A 22 -1.47 61.14 4.93
C THR A 22 -2.01 61.91 3.73
N ASP A 23 -2.38 61.22 2.65
CA ASP A 23 -3.38 61.72 1.70
C ASP A 23 -4.38 60.61 1.30
N CYS A 24 -5.62 61.07 1.17
CA CYS A 24 -6.90 60.35 1.13
C CYS A 24 -7.11 59.34 -0.01
N ALA A 25 -7.73 58.21 0.32
CA ALA A 25 -8.76 57.58 -0.51
C ALA A 25 -9.77 56.84 0.40
N PRO A 26 -11.09 57.03 0.25
CA PRO A 26 -12.07 56.25 1.00
C PRO A 26 -12.23 54.87 0.36
N ASP A 27 -11.86 53.82 1.08
CA ASP A 27 -12.24 52.45 0.75
C ASP A 27 -13.78 52.34 0.81
N LEU A 28 -14.41 52.25 -0.36
CA LEU A 28 -15.76 51.72 -0.45
C LEU A 28 -15.70 50.25 -0.03
N GLU A 29 -16.03 49.97 1.24
CA GLU A 29 -16.45 48.63 1.65
C GLU A 29 -17.74 48.28 0.89
N SER A 30 -17.58 47.61 -0.25
CA SER A 30 -18.69 46.90 -0.90
C SER A 30 -19.24 45.86 0.09
N PRO A 31 -20.55 45.82 0.36
CA PRO A 31 -21.10 44.81 1.25
C PRO A 31 -20.85 43.42 0.67
N PRO A 32 -20.66 42.38 1.50
CA PRO A 32 -20.54 41.02 0.99
C PRO A 32 -21.82 40.71 0.22
N ILE A 33 -21.67 40.41 -1.08
CA ILE A 33 -22.78 39.99 -1.93
C ILE A 33 -23.36 38.72 -1.29
N LEU A 34 -24.44 38.89 -0.53
CA LEU A 34 -25.26 37.81 0.00
C LEU A 34 -25.88 37.10 -1.21
N ALA A 35 -25.17 36.09 -1.73
CA ALA A 35 -25.68 35.22 -2.77
C ALA A 35 -27.06 34.73 -2.34
N SER A 36 -28.08 34.97 -3.18
CA SER A 36 -29.46 34.66 -2.84
C SER A 36 -29.59 33.20 -2.38
N PRO A 37 -30.51 32.88 -1.46
CA PRO A 37 -30.65 31.52 -0.91
C PRO A 37 -30.83 30.45 -1.99
N ARG A 38 -31.44 30.79 -3.14
CA ARG A 38 -31.56 29.90 -4.31
C ARG A 38 -30.21 29.56 -4.96
N ILE A 39 -29.31 30.53 -5.07
CA ILE A 39 -27.96 30.34 -5.61
C ILE A 39 -27.14 29.48 -4.64
N GLN A 40 -27.21 29.74 -3.33
CA GLN A 40 -26.55 28.91 -2.32
C GLN A 40 -27.08 27.47 -2.29
N THR A 41 -28.39 27.25 -2.43
CA THR A 41 -28.96 25.90 -2.54
C THR A 41 -28.51 25.19 -3.81
N SER A 42 -28.44 25.90 -4.95
CA SER A 42 -27.97 25.33 -6.22
C SER A 42 -26.48 24.96 -6.18
N PHE A 43 -25.64 25.81 -5.56
CA PHE A 43 -24.23 25.48 -5.31
C PHE A 43 -24.07 24.31 -4.34
N ARG A 44 -24.92 24.19 -3.32
CA ARG A 44 -24.90 23.05 -2.39
C ARG A 44 -25.35 21.75 -3.05
N THR A 45 -26.41 21.75 -3.85
CA THR A 45 -26.86 20.56 -4.58
C THR A 45 -25.84 20.15 -5.65
N PHE A 46 -25.27 21.11 -6.39
CA PHE A 46 -24.20 20.85 -7.34
C PHE A 46 -22.93 20.32 -6.66
N SER A 47 -22.56 20.88 -5.50
CA SER A 47 -21.44 20.37 -4.68
C SER A 47 -21.72 18.96 -4.15
N MET A 48 -22.96 18.64 -3.74
CA MET A 48 -23.37 17.30 -3.36
C MET A 48 -23.29 16.32 -4.54
N LEU A 49 -23.74 16.70 -5.73
CA LEU A 49 -23.65 15.87 -6.94
C LEU A 49 -22.18 15.62 -7.35
N ILE A 50 -21.32 16.64 -7.28
CA ILE A 50 -19.87 16.46 -7.48
C ILE A 50 -19.26 15.56 -6.40
N SER A 51 -19.78 15.60 -5.17
CA SER A 51 -19.35 14.72 -4.08
C SER A 51 -19.79 13.25 -4.25
N LEU A 52 -20.66 12.96 -5.22
CA LEU A 52 -21.00 11.60 -5.62
C LEU A 52 -20.07 11.06 -6.73
N LEU A 53 -19.40 11.93 -7.48
CA LEU A 53 -18.40 11.48 -8.46
C LEU A 53 -17.18 10.88 -7.74
N PRO A 54 -16.53 9.85 -8.31
CA PRO A 54 -15.25 9.35 -7.81
C PRO A 54 -14.17 10.43 -7.93
N ALA A 55 -13.10 10.35 -7.14
CA ALA A 55 -12.13 11.44 -7.04
C ALA A 55 -11.46 11.78 -8.39
N PHE A 56 -11.27 10.79 -9.27
CA PHE A 56 -10.69 11.03 -10.60
C PHE A 56 -11.59 11.81 -11.57
N LEU A 57 -12.90 11.84 -11.35
CA LEU A 57 -13.85 12.62 -12.16
C LEU A 57 -14.14 14.00 -11.57
N ARG A 58 -13.62 14.31 -10.38
CA ARG A 58 -13.79 15.62 -9.75
C ARG A 58 -12.74 16.61 -10.27
N PRO A 59 -13.12 17.87 -10.56
CA PRO A 59 -12.15 18.93 -10.81
C PRO A 59 -11.18 19.07 -9.63
N GLY A 60 -9.88 18.86 -9.87
CA GLY A 60 -8.86 18.87 -8.82
C GLY A 60 -8.92 17.70 -7.82
N GLY A 61 -9.71 16.65 -8.06
CA GLY A 61 -9.80 15.52 -7.14
C GLY A 61 -8.51 14.70 -7.03
N LEU A 62 -7.66 14.76 -8.06
CA LEU A 62 -6.31 14.17 -8.06
C LEU A 62 -5.24 15.13 -7.52
N THR A 63 -5.54 16.44 -7.39
CA THR A 63 -4.56 17.40 -6.87
C THR A 63 -4.42 17.27 -5.36
N ARG A 64 -3.24 16.85 -4.91
CA ARG A 64 -2.92 16.78 -3.48
C ARG A 64 -2.55 18.14 -2.92
N LYS A 65 -3.18 18.49 -1.79
CA LYS A 65 -2.86 19.70 -1.00
C LYS A 65 -1.73 19.49 0.02
N LYS A 66 -1.39 18.23 0.36
CA LYS A 66 -0.36 17.90 1.36
C LYS A 66 0.94 17.45 0.69
N LYS A 67 2.08 17.84 1.27
CA LYS A 67 3.42 17.35 0.87
C LYS A 67 3.46 15.83 0.98
N LEU A 68 3.99 15.16 -0.05
CA LEU A 68 4.13 13.71 -0.08
C LEU A 68 5.09 13.25 1.02
N SER A 69 4.72 12.18 1.73
CA SER A 69 5.65 11.50 2.62
C SER A 69 6.77 10.86 1.82
N ARG A 70 7.92 10.60 2.46
CA ARG A 70 9.03 9.89 1.83
C ARG A 70 8.62 8.50 1.33
N THR A 71 7.74 7.82 2.07
CA THR A 71 7.22 6.49 1.76
C THR A 71 6.02 6.49 0.80
N ALA A 72 5.59 7.66 0.30
CA ALA A 72 4.43 7.76 -0.59
C ALA A 72 4.57 6.96 -1.90
N TYR A 73 5.79 6.65 -2.31
CA TYR A 73 6.04 5.79 -3.47
C TYR A 73 5.62 4.33 -3.21
N LEU A 74 5.67 3.86 -1.96
CA LEU A 74 5.23 2.50 -1.57
C LEU A 74 3.71 2.38 -1.66
N ASP A 75 2.98 3.40 -1.21
CA ASP A 75 1.52 3.45 -1.39
C ASP A 75 1.16 3.39 -2.88
N ALA A 76 1.85 4.19 -3.72
CA ALA A 76 1.65 4.16 -5.17
C ALA A 76 2.02 2.83 -5.81
N LEU A 77 3.12 2.20 -5.40
CA LEU A 77 3.53 0.88 -5.87
C LEU A 77 2.47 -0.18 -5.53
N ARG A 78 1.93 -0.14 -4.30
CA ARG A 78 0.78 -0.97 -3.90
C ARG A 78 -0.45 -0.70 -4.79
N GLY A 79 -0.69 0.56 -5.17
CA GLY A 79 -1.74 0.92 -6.13
C GLY A 79 -1.60 0.25 -7.48
N TRP A 80 -0.41 0.35 -8.07
CA TRP A 80 -0.11 -0.29 -9.37
C TRP A 80 -0.14 -1.81 -9.29
N ALA A 81 0.38 -2.41 -8.22
CA ALA A 81 0.28 -3.84 -7.98
C ALA A 81 -1.18 -4.31 -7.88
N ALA A 82 -2.05 -3.55 -7.19
CA ALA A 82 -3.49 -3.87 -7.13
C ALA A 82 -4.16 -3.76 -8.50
N PHE A 83 -3.80 -2.75 -9.29
CA PHE A 83 -4.31 -2.60 -10.65
C PHE A 83 -3.88 -3.76 -11.57
N ILE A 84 -2.63 -4.22 -11.46
CA ILE A 84 -2.13 -5.38 -12.20
C ILE A 84 -2.86 -6.67 -11.76
N VAL A 85 -3.15 -6.84 -10.47
CA VAL A 85 -3.98 -7.97 -10.00
C VAL A 85 -5.39 -7.94 -10.60
N VAL A 86 -5.99 -6.74 -10.78
CA VAL A 86 -7.27 -6.62 -11.50
C VAL A 86 -7.13 -7.07 -12.95
N PHE A 87 -6.05 -6.69 -13.63
CA PHE A 87 -5.79 -7.12 -15.01
C PHE A 87 -5.61 -8.64 -15.10
N TYR A 88 -4.82 -9.21 -14.20
CA TYR A 88 -4.60 -10.65 -14.07
C TYR A 88 -5.91 -11.44 -13.91
N HIS A 89 -6.75 -11.07 -12.94
CA HIS A 89 -8.04 -11.74 -12.74
C HIS A 89 -9.08 -11.48 -13.85
N SER A 90 -8.78 -10.61 -14.81
CA SER A 90 -9.65 -10.40 -15.96
C SER A 90 -9.53 -11.52 -17.02
N GLY A 91 -8.48 -12.35 -16.95
CA GLY A 91 -8.20 -13.46 -17.88
C GLY A 91 -7.92 -13.03 -19.32
N ARG A 92 -7.72 -11.73 -19.57
CA ARG A 92 -7.53 -11.19 -20.93
C ARG A 92 -6.14 -11.47 -21.51
N ALA A 93 -5.19 -11.82 -20.67
CA ALA A 93 -3.85 -12.24 -21.05
C ALA A 93 -3.76 -13.75 -21.34
N ASP A 94 -4.71 -14.54 -20.84
CA ASP A 94 -4.70 -16.01 -20.94
C ASP A 94 -4.65 -16.47 -22.40
N GLY A 95 -3.74 -17.43 -22.67
CA GLY A 95 -3.58 -18.04 -23.99
C GLY A 95 -2.99 -17.12 -25.08
N ARG A 96 -2.56 -15.90 -24.75
CA ARG A 96 -1.98 -14.95 -25.71
C ARG A 96 -0.44 -14.88 -25.54
N PRO A 97 0.35 -15.34 -26.53
CA PRO A 97 1.81 -15.46 -26.39
C PRO A 97 2.55 -14.17 -26.02
N ILE A 98 2.05 -13.01 -26.45
CA ILE A 98 2.69 -11.71 -26.17
C ILE A 98 2.77 -11.41 -24.66
N TRP A 99 1.79 -11.87 -23.88
CA TRP A 99 1.75 -11.67 -22.44
C TRP A 99 2.68 -12.61 -21.69
N GLN A 100 3.12 -13.71 -22.32
CA GLN A 100 4.08 -14.66 -21.76
C GLN A 100 5.54 -14.24 -21.96
N LEU A 101 5.78 -13.14 -22.70
CA LEU A 101 7.13 -12.63 -22.93
C LEU A 101 7.72 -12.00 -21.64
N PRO A 102 9.02 -12.18 -21.38
CA PRO A 102 9.70 -11.51 -20.29
C PRO A 102 9.46 -9.99 -20.32
N PHE A 103 9.39 -9.35 -19.15
CA PHE A 103 9.09 -7.93 -18.96
C PHE A 103 7.67 -7.49 -19.32
N ILE A 104 7.01 -8.11 -20.30
CA ILE A 104 5.60 -7.82 -20.63
C ILE A 104 4.68 -8.52 -19.63
N HIS A 105 5.03 -9.75 -19.24
CA HIS A 105 4.28 -10.51 -18.25
C HIS A 105 4.15 -9.79 -16.90
N ILE A 106 5.00 -8.81 -16.56
CA ILE A 106 4.83 -8.02 -15.31
C ILE A 106 3.45 -7.37 -15.19
N PHE A 107 2.81 -7.01 -16.32
CA PHE A 107 1.49 -6.40 -16.34
C PHE A 107 0.36 -7.39 -16.07
N ASP A 108 0.68 -8.68 -15.98
CA ASP A 108 -0.22 -9.79 -15.71
C ASP A 108 0.29 -10.70 -14.57
N ALA A 109 1.44 -10.37 -13.96
CA ALA A 109 2.08 -11.22 -12.95
C ALA A 109 1.41 -11.12 -11.56
N GLY A 110 0.22 -11.71 -11.41
CA GLY A 110 -0.58 -11.69 -10.18
C GLY A 110 0.20 -12.13 -8.94
N HIS A 111 0.89 -13.27 -9.01
CA HIS A 111 1.73 -13.79 -7.91
C HIS A 111 2.85 -12.83 -7.52
N GLY A 112 3.50 -12.20 -8.51
CA GLY A 112 4.53 -11.18 -8.29
C GLY A 112 4.00 -9.95 -7.56
N MET A 113 2.80 -9.50 -7.91
CA MET A 113 2.15 -8.36 -7.24
C MET A 113 1.79 -8.66 -5.78
N VAL A 114 1.33 -9.88 -5.49
CA VAL A 114 1.07 -10.32 -4.11
C VAL A 114 2.36 -10.36 -3.29
N ALA A 115 3.47 -10.87 -3.87
CA ALA A 115 4.77 -10.83 -3.19
C ALA A 115 5.22 -9.39 -2.89
N ILE A 116 5.01 -8.45 -3.83
CA ILE A 116 5.28 -7.02 -3.61
C ILE A 116 4.43 -6.46 -2.46
N PHE A 117 3.15 -6.84 -2.33
CA PHE A 117 2.33 -6.43 -1.19
C PHE A 117 2.94 -6.85 0.14
N PHE A 118 3.38 -8.11 0.26
CA PHE A 118 3.98 -8.61 1.51
C PHE A 118 5.29 -7.88 1.86
N VAL A 119 6.14 -7.56 0.87
CA VAL A 119 7.34 -6.75 1.10
C VAL A 119 6.99 -5.33 1.56
N ILE A 120 6.03 -4.68 0.88
CA ILE A 120 5.58 -3.32 1.24
C ILE A 120 5.01 -3.32 2.67
N SER A 121 4.19 -4.32 3.02
CA SER A 121 3.64 -4.46 4.37
C SER A 121 4.74 -4.65 5.41
N GLY A 122 5.74 -5.50 5.12
CA GLY A 122 6.95 -5.65 5.93
C GLY A 122 7.66 -4.33 6.21
N TYR A 123 7.88 -3.53 5.15
CA TYR A 123 8.53 -2.23 5.23
C TYR A 123 7.71 -1.25 6.07
N VAL A 124 6.45 -1.03 5.72
CA VAL A 124 5.60 0.03 6.31
C VAL A 124 5.31 -0.25 7.79
N LEU A 125 5.04 -1.52 8.14
CA LEU A 125 4.70 -1.90 9.51
C LEU A 125 5.89 -1.81 10.46
N SER A 126 7.08 -2.17 10.00
CA SER A 126 8.29 -2.11 10.80
C SER A 126 8.89 -0.71 10.89
N TYR A 127 8.66 0.17 9.90
CA TYR A 127 9.31 1.50 9.83
C TYR A 127 9.22 2.32 11.13
N ARG A 128 8.02 2.43 11.72
CA ARG A 128 7.83 3.13 13.00
C ARG A 128 8.55 2.42 14.15
N MET A 129 8.49 1.09 14.19
CA MET A 129 9.12 0.28 15.23
C MET A 129 10.64 0.44 15.20
N LEU A 130 11.24 0.33 14.02
CA LEU A 130 12.67 0.53 13.80
C LEU A 130 13.13 1.94 14.17
N THR A 131 12.31 2.95 13.87
CA THR A 131 12.58 4.35 14.26
C THR A 131 12.65 4.49 15.78
N LEU A 132 11.72 3.87 16.51
CA LEU A 132 11.69 3.88 17.98
C LEU A 132 12.87 3.11 18.59
N MET A 133 13.22 1.95 18.02
CA MET A 133 14.41 1.18 18.41
C MET A 133 15.69 2.00 18.28
N ARG A 134 15.85 2.75 17.18
CA ARG A 134 17.02 3.62 16.95
C ARG A 134 17.08 4.79 17.94
N LYS A 135 15.92 5.35 18.30
CA LYS A 135 15.80 6.38 19.34
C LYS A 135 15.98 5.84 20.77
N ARG A 136 16.10 4.51 20.93
CA ARG A 136 16.12 3.80 22.23
C ARG A 136 14.87 4.07 23.08
N ASP A 137 13.75 4.40 22.43
CA ASP A 137 12.45 4.59 23.08
C ASP A 137 11.72 3.23 23.16
N PHE A 138 12.07 2.45 24.18
CA PHE A 138 11.52 1.10 24.36
C PHE A 138 10.07 1.10 24.86
N ALA A 139 9.68 2.09 25.65
CA ALA A 139 8.29 2.25 26.10
C ALA A 139 7.39 2.59 24.91
N GLY A 140 7.80 3.56 24.08
CA GLY A 140 7.11 3.89 22.85
C GLY A 140 7.06 2.72 21.86
N LEU A 141 8.11 1.90 21.78
CA LEU A 141 8.13 0.68 20.98
C LEU A 141 7.07 -0.33 21.43
N TYR A 142 6.98 -0.62 22.73
CA TYR A 142 5.96 -1.51 23.28
C TYR A 142 4.55 -0.99 22.98
N ASN A 143 4.31 0.30 23.24
CA ASN A 143 3.05 0.95 22.95
C ASN A 143 2.70 0.87 21.46
N ALA A 144 3.68 1.07 20.56
CA ALA A 144 3.48 0.93 19.12
C ALA A 144 3.16 -0.51 18.70
N LEU A 145 3.82 -1.52 19.30
CA LEU A 145 3.58 -2.94 19.05
C LEU A 145 2.17 -3.37 19.48
N ALA A 146 1.77 -3.06 20.72
CA ALA A 146 0.43 -3.40 21.22
C ALA A 146 -0.67 -2.74 20.38
N SER A 147 -0.50 -1.46 20.10
CA SER A 147 -1.37 -0.61 19.29
C SER A 147 -1.50 -1.11 17.84
N ALA A 148 -0.38 -1.48 17.20
CA ALA A 148 -0.39 -2.02 15.84
C ALA A 148 -1.03 -3.42 15.78
N SER A 149 -0.69 -4.31 16.72
CA SER A 149 -1.18 -5.68 16.77
C SER A 149 -2.70 -5.73 16.99
N PHE A 150 -3.20 -4.96 17.95
CA PHE A 150 -4.63 -4.88 18.28
C PHE A 150 -5.49 -4.40 17.10
N ARG A 151 -5.11 -3.29 16.47
CA ARG A 151 -5.89 -2.72 15.36
C ARG A 151 -5.81 -3.52 14.07
N ARG A 152 -4.78 -4.37 13.92
CA ARG A 152 -4.50 -5.08 12.66
C ARG A 152 -5.63 -6.01 12.25
N TRP A 153 -6.24 -6.72 13.22
CA TRP A 153 -7.35 -7.64 12.95
C TRP A 153 -8.54 -6.87 12.35
N PHE A 154 -8.97 -5.79 13.00
CA PHE A 154 -10.08 -4.95 12.52
C PHE A 154 -9.78 -4.31 11.16
N ARG A 155 -8.54 -3.85 10.95
CA ARG A 155 -8.11 -3.20 9.70
C ARG A 155 -8.19 -4.11 8.49
N LEU A 156 -7.98 -5.41 8.69
CA LEU A 156 -7.94 -6.40 7.61
C LEU A 156 -9.28 -7.11 7.46
N PHE A 157 -9.84 -7.66 8.54
CA PHE A 157 -11.01 -8.53 8.45
C PHE A 157 -12.34 -7.78 8.38
N LEU A 158 -12.51 -6.58 8.96
CA LEU A 158 -13.79 -5.85 8.83
C LEU A 158 -14.06 -5.41 7.38
N PRO A 159 -13.10 -4.79 6.65
CA PRO A 159 -13.31 -4.47 5.24
C PRO A 159 -13.54 -5.73 4.38
N THR A 160 -12.80 -6.82 4.62
CA THR A 160 -13.01 -8.10 3.93
C THR A 160 -14.40 -8.70 4.21
N GLY A 161 -14.88 -8.59 5.46
CA GLY A 161 -16.25 -8.95 5.83
C GLY A 161 -17.28 -8.14 5.05
N LEU A 162 -17.10 -6.82 4.94
CA LEU A 162 -17.99 -5.98 4.14
C LEU A 162 -17.98 -6.37 2.65
N ALA A 163 -16.81 -6.64 2.08
CA ALA A 163 -16.68 -7.04 0.68
C ALA A 163 -17.37 -8.40 0.41
N SER A 164 -17.20 -9.38 1.31
CA SER A 164 -17.88 -10.69 1.19
C SER A 164 -19.39 -10.58 1.42
N LEU A 165 -19.83 -9.70 2.33
CA LEU A 165 -21.26 -9.41 2.52
C LEU A 165 -21.89 -8.80 1.26
N PHE A 166 -21.13 -7.99 0.51
CA PHE A 166 -21.60 -7.48 -0.78
C PHE A 166 -21.86 -8.63 -1.78
N VAL A 167 -21.05 -9.69 -1.77
CA VAL A 167 -21.29 -10.90 -2.59
C VAL A 167 -22.56 -11.62 -2.18
N VAL A 168 -22.85 -11.73 -0.88
CA VAL A 168 -24.14 -12.26 -0.38
C VAL A 168 -25.31 -11.48 -0.99
N PHE A 169 -25.25 -10.15 -0.97
CA PHE A 169 -26.28 -9.30 -1.56
C PHE A 169 -26.45 -9.52 -3.07
N LEU A 170 -25.35 -9.62 -3.83
CA LEU A 170 -25.40 -9.87 -5.27
C LEU A 170 -25.96 -11.26 -5.61
N THR A 171 -25.65 -12.27 -4.80
CA THR A 171 -26.18 -13.63 -4.95
C THR A 171 -27.69 -13.66 -4.66
N ARG A 172 -28.15 -12.92 -3.65
CA ARG A 172 -29.58 -12.83 -3.29
C ARG A 172 -30.42 -12.07 -4.32
N THR A 173 -29.83 -11.14 -5.05
CA THR A 173 -30.50 -10.36 -6.11
C THR A 173 -30.49 -11.04 -7.48
N TRP A 174 -30.01 -12.29 -7.58
CA TRP A 174 -29.84 -13.03 -8.83
C TRP A 174 -28.87 -12.37 -9.83
N ILE A 175 -28.08 -11.40 -9.37
CA ILE A 175 -27.04 -10.80 -10.21
C ILE A 175 -25.90 -11.81 -10.42
N LEU A 176 -25.58 -12.58 -9.37
CA LEU A 176 -24.67 -13.72 -9.44
C LEU A 176 -25.48 -15.02 -9.47
N ASN A 177 -25.48 -15.70 -10.62
CA ASN A 177 -26.13 -16.99 -10.79
C ASN A 177 -25.52 -17.76 -11.98
N PRO A 178 -24.65 -18.76 -11.73
CA PRO A 178 -24.20 -19.23 -10.42
C PRO A 178 -23.24 -18.24 -9.73
N GLY A 179 -23.38 -18.09 -8.41
CA GLY A 179 -22.42 -17.37 -7.56
C GLY A 179 -21.34 -18.31 -6.99
N PRO A 180 -20.32 -17.77 -6.30
CA PRO A 180 -19.29 -18.58 -5.61
C PRO A 180 -19.87 -19.43 -4.48
N VAL A 181 -20.98 -18.99 -3.88
CA VAL A 181 -21.78 -19.73 -2.91
C VAL A 181 -23.19 -19.84 -3.45
N GLU A 182 -23.81 -21.01 -3.30
CA GLU A 182 -25.18 -21.22 -3.70
C GLU A 182 -26.15 -20.36 -2.90
N ARG A 183 -27.26 -19.98 -3.54
CA ARG A 183 -28.30 -19.21 -2.88
C ARG A 183 -29.09 -20.13 -1.94
N PHE A 184 -28.97 -19.89 -0.64
CA PHE A 184 -29.90 -20.46 0.35
C PHE A 184 -31.28 -19.80 0.29
N ASP A 185 -32.34 -20.54 0.65
CA ASP A 185 -33.72 -20.04 0.65
C ASP A 185 -33.93 -18.87 1.61
N SER A 186 -33.54 -19.07 2.87
CA SER A 186 -33.68 -18.08 3.94
C SER A 186 -32.54 -17.05 3.94
N ILE A 187 -32.90 -15.76 3.97
CA ILE A 187 -31.92 -14.66 4.09
C ILE A 187 -31.14 -14.74 5.41
N TRP A 188 -31.80 -15.12 6.50
CA TRP A 188 -31.16 -15.23 7.81
C TRP A 188 -30.15 -16.36 7.84
N TYR A 189 -30.47 -17.48 7.20
CA TYR A 189 -29.51 -18.58 7.05
C TYR A 189 -28.30 -18.16 6.21
N HIS A 190 -28.53 -17.46 5.09
CA HIS A 190 -27.43 -16.97 4.25
C HIS A 190 -26.53 -15.98 5.02
N LEU A 191 -27.11 -15.02 5.75
CA LEU A 191 -26.35 -14.10 6.59
C LEU A 191 -25.58 -14.82 7.71
N TRP A 192 -26.19 -15.83 8.34
CA TRP A 192 -25.52 -16.63 9.37
C TRP A 192 -24.37 -17.47 8.80
N HIS A 193 -24.59 -18.11 7.64
CA HIS A 193 -23.55 -18.83 6.91
C HIS A 193 -22.38 -17.91 6.55
N TRP A 194 -22.67 -16.73 6.01
CA TRP A 194 -21.66 -15.69 5.76
C TRP A 194 -20.92 -15.25 7.02
N PHE A 195 -21.64 -15.01 8.12
CA PHE A 195 -21.00 -14.57 9.36
C PHE A 195 -20.05 -15.62 9.92
N ASN A 196 -20.43 -16.90 9.90
CA ASN A 196 -19.58 -18.00 10.34
C ASN A 196 -18.36 -18.17 9.41
N ASP A 197 -18.56 -18.14 8.08
CA ASP A 197 -17.46 -18.20 7.10
C ASP A 197 -16.47 -17.03 7.27
N TRP A 198 -16.98 -15.80 7.44
CA TRP A 198 -16.15 -14.64 7.71
C TRP A 198 -15.36 -14.78 9.01
N LEU A 199 -16.02 -15.22 10.09
CA LEU A 199 -15.37 -15.43 11.38
C LEU A 199 -14.32 -16.55 11.31
N GLU A 200 -14.64 -17.67 10.66
CA GLU A 200 -13.73 -18.79 10.46
C GLU A 200 -12.52 -18.34 9.66
N SER A 201 -12.72 -17.64 8.53
CA SER A 201 -11.63 -17.10 7.69
C SER A 201 -10.69 -16.14 8.43
N SER A 202 -11.11 -15.62 9.60
CA SER A 202 -10.28 -14.77 10.45
C SER A 202 -9.39 -15.53 11.44
N ASN A 203 -9.44 -16.86 11.47
CA ASN A 203 -8.66 -17.72 12.36
C ASN A 203 -7.15 -17.66 12.02
N PRO A 204 -6.31 -17.06 12.89
CA PRO A 204 -4.87 -16.94 12.61
C PRO A 204 -4.08 -18.24 12.81
N LEU A 205 -4.70 -19.26 13.42
CA LEU A 205 -4.10 -20.56 13.72
C LEU A 205 -4.45 -21.63 12.67
N ALA A 206 -5.24 -21.28 11.65
CA ALA A 206 -5.55 -22.17 10.54
C ALA A 206 -4.30 -22.60 9.75
N ASP A 207 -4.47 -23.58 8.86
CA ASP A 207 -3.39 -24.05 7.99
C ASP A 207 -3.11 -23.07 6.84
N ILE A 208 -2.32 -22.05 7.15
CA ILE A 208 -1.93 -20.99 6.22
C ILE A 208 -0.53 -21.29 5.66
N LYS A 209 -0.48 -21.77 4.41
CA LYS A 209 0.78 -22.10 3.70
C LYS A 209 1.51 -20.86 3.17
N GLY A 210 0.76 -19.83 2.74
CA GLY A 210 1.31 -18.57 2.24
C GLY A 210 1.41 -18.45 0.71
N TRP A 211 0.86 -19.40 -0.03
CA TRP A 211 0.65 -19.34 -1.48
C TRP A 211 -0.75 -19.87 -1.82
N TRP A 212 -1.21 -19.61 -3.05
CA TRP A 212 -2.53 -20.06 -3.53
C TRP A 212 -2.48 -21.52 -3.97
N TYR A 213 -3.53 -22.27 -3.65
CA TYR A 213 -3.79 -23.63 -4.13
C TYR A 213 -5.31 -23.90 -4.05
N PRO A 214 -5.85 -24.94 -4.72
CA PRO A 214 -7.31 -25.12 -4.84
C PRO A 214 -8.09 -25.18 -3.52
N LEU A 215 -7.47 -25.67 -2.44
CA LEU A 215 -8.05 -25.79 -1.10
C LEU A 215 -7.47 -24.79 -0.10
N VAL A 216 -6.92 -23.67 -0.58
CA VAL A 216 -6.32 -22.65 0.29
C VAL A 216 -7.34 -22.09 1.26
N PHE A 217 -6.90 -21.87 2.50
CA PHE A 217 -7.72 -21.28 3.55
C PHE A 217 -8.17 -19.86 3.18
N ARG A 218 -9.48 -19.68 2.95
CA ARG A 218 -10.11 -18.43 2.49
C ARG A 218 -11.60 -18.41 2.81
N THR A 219 -12.23 -17.25 2.65
CA THR A 219 -13.70 -17.13 2.69
C THR A 219 -14.31 -17.75 1.43
N ALA A 220 -15.42 -18.47 1.58
CA ALA A 220 -16.16 -19.05 0.45
C ALA A 220 -16.74 -18.00 -0.51
N TYR A 221 -16.91 -16.76 -0.06
CA TYR A 221 -17.52 -15.70 -0.85
C TYR A 221 -16.53 -14.91 -1.72
N LEU A 222 -15.23 -14.93 -1.38
CA LEU A 222 -14.21 -14.14 -2.05
C LEU A 222 -12.88 -14.89 -2.12
N ASP A 223 -12.62 -15.49 -3.28
CA ASP A 223 -11.46 -16.34 -3.49
C ASP A 223 -10.13 -15.65 -3.19
N GLN A 224 -9.97 -14.45 -3.75
CA GLN A 224 -8.75 -13.68 -3.69
C GLN A 224 -8.40 -13.22 -2.26
N MET A 225 -9.35 -13.27 -1.32
CA MET A 225 -9.11 -12.87 0.08
C MET A 225 -8.27 -13.90 0.86
N TRP A 226 -7.82 -15.01 0.26
CA TRP A 226 -6.84 -15.93 0.85
C TRP A 226 -5.56 -15.24 1.34
N THR A 227 -5.21 -14.09 0.73
CA THR A 227 -4.04 -13.29 1.12
C THR A 227 -4.22 -12.60 2.47
N ILE A 228 -5.45 -12.38 2.94
CA ILE A 228 -5.73 -11.63 4.16
C ILE A 228 -5.30 -12.39 5.43
N PRO A 229 -5.60 -13.69 5.60
CA PRO A 229 -5.01 -14.50 6.67
C PRO A 229 -3.48 -14.53 6.63
N VAL A 230 -2.89 -14.65 5.44
CA VAL A 230 -1.43 -14.63 5.24
C VAL A 230 -0.84 -13.29 5.70
N GLU A 231 -1.46 -12.18 5.29
CA GLU A 231 -1.09 -10.82 5.65
C GLU A 231 -1.17 -10.60 7.17
N TYR A 232 -2.22 -11.09 7.82
CA TYR A 232 -2.37 -10.99 9.27
C TYR A 232 -1.30 -11.82 10.00
N ARG A 233 -1.11 -13.09 9.65
CA ARG A 233 -0.10 -13.96 10.27
C ARG A 233 1.32 -13.42 10.05
N GLY A 234 1.65 -12.99 8.84
CA GLY A 234 2.93 -12.35 8.51
C GLY A 234 3.19 -11.08 9.34
N SER A 235 2.14 -10.28 9.57
CA SER A 235 2.22 -9.10 10.44
C SER A 235 2.52 -9.45 11.89
N MET A 236 1.86 -10.47 12.44
CA MET A 236 2.09 -10.91 13.83
C MET A 236 3.52 -11.44 14.01
N VAL A 237 4.02 -12.23 13.05
CA VAL A 237 5.40 -12.71 13.06
C VAL A 237 6.39 -11.54 12.99
N LEU A 238 6.14 -10.55 12.12
CA LEU A 238 6.97 -9.35 12.04
C LEU A 238 6.97 -8.55 13.35
N PHE A 239 5.82 -8.39 13.99
CA PHE A 239 5.71 -7.68 15.27
C PHE A 239 6.46 -8.41 16.38
N LEU A 240 6.32 -9.73 16.46
CA LEU A 240 7.11 -10.56 17.37
C LEU A 240 8.62 -10.42 17.09
N HIS A 241 9.02 -10.48 15.82
CA HIS A 241 10.41 -10.31 15.42
C HIS A 241 10.95 -8.93 15.81
N CYS A 242 10.15 -7.87 15.65
CA CYS A 242 10.49 -6.53 16.11
C CYS A 242 10.62 -6.46 17.64
N ALA A 243 9.75 -7.13 18.40
CA ALA A 243 9.87 -7.20 19.86
C ALA A 243 11.17 -7.90 20.29
N ILE A 244 11.51 -9.03 19.67
CA ILE A 244 12.76 -9.78 19.90
C ILE A 244 13.98 -8.91 19.56
N CYS A 245 13.94 -8.23 18.41
CA CYS A 245 15.05 -7.40 17.94
C CYS A 245 15.15 -6.04 18.63
N GLY A 246 14.21 -5.70 19.52
CA GLY A 246 14.06 -4.34 20.04
C GLY A 246 15.30 -3.79 20.73
N ARG A 247 16.10 -4.65 21.37
CA ARG A 247 17.35 -4.29 22.07
C ARG A 247 18.63 -4.61 21.30
N MET A 248 18.52 -5.21 20.12
CA MET A 248 19.69 -5.56 19.32
C MET A 248 20.30 -4.30 18.67
N THR A 249 21.62 -4.31 18.50
CA THR A 249 22.27 -3.31 17.64
C THR A 249 21.78 -3.46 16.19
N THR A 250 21.86 -2.40 15.38
CA THR A 250 21.45 -2.47 13.97
C THR A 250 22.13 -3.60 13.21
N ARG A 251 23.45 -3.78 13.39
CA ARG A 251 24.20 -4.87 12.72
C ARG A 251 23.71 -6.24 13.18
N THR A 252 23.58 -6.44 14.49
CA THR A 252 23.07 -7.71 15.05
C THR A 252 21.66 -8.01 14.55
N ARG A 253 20.78 -6.99 14.53
CA ARG A 253 19.40 -7.12 14.02
C ARG A 253 19.37 -7.51 12.55
N MET A 254 20.20 -6.90 11.70
CA MET A 254 20.30 -7.26 10.29
C MET A 254 20.79 -8.70 10.10
N LEU A 255 21.86 -9.10 10.79
CA LEU A 255 22.39 -10.48 10.73
C LEU A 255 21.36 -11.49 11.22
N TYR A 256 20.70 -11.22 12.34
CA TYR A 256 19.65 -12.07 12.89
C TYR A 256 18.46 -12.17 11.92
N THR A 257 18.02 -11.06 11.33
CA THR A 257 16.92 -11.06 10.36
C THR A 257 17.31 -11.85 9.10
N SER A 258 18.54 -11.71 8.60
CA SER A 258 19.04 -12.51 7.48
C SER A 258 19.09 -14.01 7.81
N LEU A 259 19.49 -14.38 9.02
CA LEU A 259 19.45 -15.78 9.49
C LEU A 259 18.02 -16.32 9.50
N VAL A 260 17.07 -15.56 10.06
CA VAL A 260 15.65 -15.96 10.09
C VAL A 260 15.07 -16.09 8.68
N ILE A 261 15.44 -15.19 7.75
CA ILE A 261 15.05 -15.31 6.34
C ILE A 261 15.55 -16.63 5.75
N THR A 262 16.84 -16.97 5.94
CA THR A 262 17.40 -18.24 5.45
C THR A 262 16.64 -19.45 6.02
N LEU A 263 16.30 -19.43 7.31
CA LEU A 263 15.48 -20.48 7.93
C LEU A 263 14.07 -20.53 7.34
N CYS A 264 13.45 -19.39 7.03
CA CYS A 264 12.15 -19.34 6.38
C CYS A 264 12.19 -20.01 5.00
N TYR A 265 13.25 -19.83 4.21
CA TYR A 265 13.43 -20.56 2.95
C TYR A 265 13.62 -22.06 3.18
N TYR A 266 14.38 -22.46 4.20
CA TYR A 266 14.52 -23.87 4.55
C TYR A 266 13.16 -24.50 4.91
N TRP A 267 12.32 -23.79 5.66
CA TRP A 267 10.97 -24.21 6.04
C TRP A 267 9.89 -23.92 4.98
N GLN A 268 10.25 -23.34 3.84
CA GLN A 268 9.32 -22.95 2.77
C GLN A 268 8.25 -21.91 3.20
N LEU A 269 8.53 -21.13 4.25
CA LEU A 269 7.70 -20.03 4.75
C LEU A 269 8.03 -18.71 4.04
N VAL A 270 7.95 -18.70 2.71
CA VAL A 270 8.34 -17.56 1.86
C VAL A 270 7.55 -16.29 2.18
N TYR A 271 6.28 -16.42 2.54
CA TYR A 271 5.49 -15.25 2.93
C TYR A 271 6.08 -14.53 4.15
N VAL A 272 6.65 -15.24 5.14
CA VAL A 272 7.32 -14.62 6.29
C VAL A 272 8.60 -13.91 5.86
N SER A 273 9.39 -14.55 4.97
CA SER A 273 10.63 -13.95 4.47
C SER A 273 10.37 -12.64 3.72
N LEU A 274 9.26 -12.52 2.97
CA LEU A 274 8.84 -11.27 2.31
C LEU A 274 8.62 -10.11 3.28
N PHE A 275 7.93 -10.36 4.41
CA PHE A 275 7.77 -9.33 5.46
C PHE A 275 9.12 -8.93 6.07
N LEU A 276 10.01 -9.90 6.30
CA LEU A 276 11.34 -9.64 6.85
C LEU A 276 12.28 -8.94 5.85
N PHE A 277 12.16 -9.23 4.54
CA PHE A 277 12.83 -8.45 3.49
C PHE A 277 12.38 -7.00 3.54
N GLY A 278 11.07 -6.74 3.65
CA GLY A 278 10.53 -5.40 3.84
C GLY A 278 11.16 -4.66 5.03
N MET A 279 11.28 -5.35 6.17
CA MET A 279 11.96 -4.81 7.35
C MET A 279 13.45 -4.53 7.13
N LEU A 280 14.19 -5.42 6.47
CA LEU A 280 15.60 -5.20 6.13
C LEU A 280 15.78 -3.98 5.21
N ILE A 281 14.90 -3.81 4.23
CA ILE A 281 14.94 -2.65 3.32
C ILE A 281 14.65 -1.37 4.12
N ALA A 282 13.66 -1.38 5.01
CA ALA A 282 13.34 -0.23 5.88
C ALA A 282 14.50 0.12 6.82
N GLU A 283 15.13 -0.88 7.44
CA GLU A 283 16.30 -0.72 8.29
C GLU A 283 17.45 -0.04 7.56
N ASN A 284 17.77 -0.56 6.37
CA ASN A 284 18.78 -0.01 5.51
C ASN A 284 18.42 1.42 5.05
N SER A 285 17.16 1.71 4.76
CA SER A 285 16.72 3.07 4.38
C SER A 285 16.97 4.08 5.51
N LEU A 286 16.69 3.69 6.76
CA LEU A 286 16.94 4.49 7.96
C LEU A 286 18.45 4.69 8.22
N GLU A 287 19.29 3.70 7.92
CA GLU A 287 20.74 3.84 8.02
C GLU A 287 21.31 4.84 7.00
N ASN A 288 20.86 4.75 5.75
CA ASN A 288 21.28 5.69 4.70
C ASN A 288 20.83 7.12 5.02
N LEU A 289 19.66 7.26 5.66
CA LEU A 289 19.17 8.54 6.17
C LEU A 289 20.07 9.12 7.24
N ALA A 290 20.37 8.36 8.29
CA ALA A 290 21.25 8.79 9.36
C ALA A 290 22.63 9.18 8.83
N ALA A 291 23.18 8.42 7.87
CA ALA A 291 24.45 8.74 7.23
C ALA A 291 24.41 10.04 6.40
N ALA A 292 23.29 10.30 5.70
CA ALA A 292 23.11 11.54 4.94
C ALA A 292 22.94 12.76 5.85
N ASP A 293 22.23 12.61 6.98
CA ASP A 293 22.05 13.68 7.95
C ASP A 293 23.40 14.09 8.59
N ILE A 294 24.23 13.10 8.97
CA ILE A 294 25.60 13.35 9.47
C ILE A 294 26.46 14.08 8.44
N ALA A 295 26.44 13.63 7.17
CA ALA A 295 27.22 14.26 6.11
C ALA A 295 26.79 15.72 5.85
N ASN A 296 25.49 16.03 5.99
CA ASN A 296 24.97 17.38 5.84
C ASN A 296 25.28 18.28 7.06
N GLU A 297 25.40 17.70 8.26
CA GLU A 297 25.84 18.43 9.46
C GLU A 297 27.33 18.78 9.39
N ASP A 298 28.17 17.83 8.96
CA ASP A 298 29.62 18.06 8.76
C ASP A 298 29.88 19.18 7.74
N ASP A 299 29.08 19.28 6.67
CA ASP A 299 29.20 20.32 5.63
C ASP A 299 28.73 21.72 6.11
N ARG A 300 27.95 21.78 7.20
CA ARG A 300 27.50 23.04 7.83
C ARG A 300 28.49 23.59 8.86
N THR A 301 29.37 22.75 9.39
CA THR A 301 30.45 23.19 10.28
C THR A 301 31.68 23.57 9.46
N LEU A 302 32.16 24.82 9.62
CA LEU A 302 33.25 25.47 8.87
C LEU A 302 34.45 24.54 8.52
N PRO A 303 35.15 24.80 7.39
CA PRO A 303 36.26 23.98 6.91
C PRO A 303 37.47 24.15 7.84
N THR A 304 37.53 23.34 8.90
CA THR A 304 38.76 23.18 9.66
C THR A 304 39.66 22.22 8.89
N THR A 305 40.92 22.63 8.75
CA THR A 305 42.02 21.97 8.04
C THR A 305 42.21 20.52 8.47
N LYS A 306 41.40 19.60 7.94
CA LYS A 306 41.65 18.16 7.98
C LYS A 306 42.27 17.74 6.64
N PRO A 307 43.33 16.90 6.65
CA PRO A 307 43.92 16.42 5.43
C PRO A 307 42.87 15.65 4.62
N TRP A 308 42.80 16.03 3.34
CA TRP A 308 41.94 15.53 2.27
C TRP A 308 41.61 14.03 2.44
N THR A 309 40.49 13.71 3.06
CA THR A 309 40.00 12.33 3.21
C THR A 309 38.62 12.23 2.57
N LYS A 310 38.66 11.76 1.32
CA LYS A 310 37.56 11.22 0.51
C LYS A 310 36.31 12.10 0.41
N VAL A 311 36.42 13.17 -0.39
CA VAL A 311 35.29 13.63 -1.21
C VAL A 311 34.68 12.39 -1.89
N PRO A 312 33.35 12.13 -1.79
CA PRO A 312 32.73 11.03 -2.51
C PRO A 312 32.93 11.29 -4.01
N THR A 313 33.90 10.59 -4.57
CA THR A 313 34.42 10.85 -5.91
C THR A 313 33.34 10.49 -6.92
N ARG A 314 33.18 11.32 -7.95
CA ARG A 314 32.30 11.18 -9.14
C ARG A 314 32.23 9.74 -9.71
N MET A 315 33.28 8.95 -9.47
CA MET A 315 33.42 7.51 -9.79
C MET A 315 32.47 6.57 -9.01
N ASN A 316 32.16 6.86 -7.74
CA ASN A 316 31.18 6.11 -6.93
C ASN A 316 29.74 6.45 -7.35
N THR A 317 29.51 7.70 -7.75
CA THR A 317 28.25 8.14 -8.35
C THR A 317 28.00 7.41 -9.67
N LEU A 318 29.00 7.34 -10.57
CA LEU A 318 28.87 6.64 -11.86
C LEU A 318 28.67 5.13 -11.73
N LYS A 319 29.41 4.46 -10.82
CA LYS A 319 29.25 3.03 -10.52
C LYS A 319 27.88 2.71 -9.91
N ASN A 320 27.30 3.61 -9.10
CA ASN A 320 25.94 3.46 -8.58
C ASN A 320 24.86 3.80 -9.63
N THR A 321 25.15 4.71 -10.56
CA THR A 321 24.25 5.09 -11.66
C THR A 321 24.04 3.96 -12.66
N LEU A 322 25.06 3.12 -12.95
CA LEU A 322 24.91 1.97 -13.87
C LEU A 322 24.33 0.71 -13.18
N LYS A 323 24.61 0.51 -11.89
CA LYS A 323 24.09 -0.64 -11.13
C LYS A 323 22.58 -0.60 -10.92
N THR A 324 22.03 0.60 -10.66
CA THR A 324 20.60 0.79 -10.38
C THR A 324 19.67 0.33 -11.52
N PRO A 325 19.86 0.75 -12.79
CA PRO A 325 19.02 0.29 -13.89
C PRO A 325 19.18 -1.20 -14.17
N ILE A 326 20.39 -1.76 -14.05
CA ILE A 326 20.62 -3.21 -14.23
C ILE A 326 19.84 -4.01 -13.18
N LEU A 327 19.93 -3.62 -11.90
CA LEU A 327 19.19 -4.27 -10.82
C LEU A 327 17.67 -4.07 -10.98
N PHE A 328 17.22 -2.92 -11.49
CA PHE A 328 15.82 -2.68 -11.79
C PHE A 328 15.31 -3.62 -12.90
N ILE A 329 16.05 -3.73 -14.01
CA ILE A 329 15.73 -4.63 -15.11
C ILE A 329 15.70 -6.08 -14.62
N LEU A 330 16.68 -6.49 -13.81
CA LEU A 330 16.70 -7.82 -13.20
C LEU A 330 15.50 -8.05 -12.28
N ALA A 331 15.13 -7.07 -11.45
CA ALA A 331 13.98 -7.18 -10.57
C ALA A 331 12.67 -7.33 -11.35
N VAL A 332 12.45 -6.47 -12.35
CA VAL A 332 11.30 -6.54 -13.26
C VAL A 332 11.27 -7.89 -13.97
N PHE A 333 12.43 -8.35 -14.47
CA PHE A 333 12.57 -9.65 -15.10
C PHE A 333 12.08 -10.76 -14.16
N VAL A 334 12.66 -10.90 -12.97
CA VAL A 334 12.31 -11.97 -12.01
C VAL A 334 10.85 -11.89 -11.53
N VAL A 335 10.31 -10.69 -11.32
CA VAL A 335 8.89 -10.50 -10.95
C VAL A 335 7.95 -10.90 -12.11
N SER A 336 8.42 -10.81 -13.35
CA SER A 336 7.66 -11.22 -14.55
C SER A 336 7.61 -12.74 -14.75
N GLN A 337 7.91 -13.55 -13.73
CA GLN A 337 7.83 -15.01 -13.81
C GLN A 337 6.39 -15.44 -14.19
N PRO A 338 6.22 -16.31 -15.21
CA PRO A 338 4.92 -16.85 -15.60
C PRO A 338 4.41 -17.88 -14.58
N GLU A 339 3.10 -18.13 -14.62
CA GLU A 339 2.44 -19.11 -13.74
C GLU A 339 2.88 -20.54 -13.99
N ASN A 340 3.09 -20.90 -15.26
CA ASN A 340 3.63 -22.20 -15.65
C ASN A 340 5.16 -22.23 -15.40
N PHE A 341 5.56 -21.94 -14.17
CA PHE A 341 6.95 -21.92 -13.78
C PHE A 341 7.54 -23.32 -13.94
N GLY A 342 8.34 -23.49 -14.99
CA GLY A 342 8.93 -24.78 -15.33
C GLY A 342 8.42 -25.45 -16.60
N SER A 343 7.40 -24.91 -17.27
CA SER A 343 7.08 -25.34 -18.63
C SER A 343 8.23 -24.99 -19.57
N ASP A 344 8.62 -25.92 -20.44
CA ASP A 344 9.69 -25.73 -21.43
C ASP A 344 9.37 -24.66 -22.49
N ASP A 345 8.15 -24.11 -22.46
CA ASP A 345 7.61 -23.20 -23.48
C ASP A 345 8.35 -21.85 -23.55
N TYR A 346 8.98 -21.38 -22.46
CA TYR A 346 9.56 -20.03 -22.40
C TYR A 346 10.92 -19.95 -21.68
N TRP A 347 11.96 -19.56 -22.41
CA TRP A 347 13.28 -19.21 -21.85
C TRP A 347 13.19 -17.93 -20.98
N PRO A 348 13.88 -17.85 -19.82
CA PRO A 348 14.80 -18.82 -19.20
C PRO A 348 14.23 -19.59 -18.00
N TRP A 349 12.90 -19.62 -17.80
CA TRP A 349 12.24 -20.10 -16.59
C TRP A 349 12.59 -21.55 -16.19
N PRO A 350 12.71 -22.52 -17.12
CA PRO A 350 13.14 -23.88 -16.78
C PRO A 350 14.50 -23.93 -16.09
N ASN A 351 15.43 -23.04 -16.43
CA ASN A 351 16.75 -22.99 -15.79
C ASN A 351 16.67 -22.44 -14.37
N LEU A 352 15.80 -21.45 -14.13
CA LEU A 352 15.57 -20.93 -12.78
C LEU A 352 14.87 -21.96 -11.90
N GLN A 353 13.93 -22.73 -12.45
CA GLN A 353 13.27 -23.81 -11.70
C GLN A 353 14.27 -24.87 -11.23
N ARG A 354 15.23 -25.26 -12.09
CA ARG A 354 16.30 -26.22 -11.72
C ARG A 354 17.21 -25.73 -10.60
N LEU A 355 17.24 -24.43 -10.32
CA LEU A 355 18.00 -23.85 -9.22
C LEU A 355 17.20 -23.78 -7.91
N VAL A 356 15.89 -24.05 -7.94
CA VAL A 356 15.09 -24.20 -6.72
C VAL A 356 15.47 -25.52 -6.05
N PRO A 357 15.67 -25.55 -4.71
CA PRO A 357 16.05 -26.78 -4.05
C PRO A 357 14.98 -27.86 -4.20
N ASN A 358 15.42 -29.07 -4.51
CA ASN A 358 14.62 -30.23 -4.90
C ASN A 358 13.73 -30.81 -3.77
N TRP A 359 13.84 -30.32 -2.53
CA TRP A 359 12.94 -30.68 -1.42
C TRP A 359 11.75 -29.71 -1.25
N TRP A 360 11.62 -28.71 -2.13
CA TRP A 360 10.50 -27.78 -2.13
C TRP A 360 9.23 -28.47 -2.60
N TYR A 361 8.12 -28.16 -1.94
CA TYR A 361 6.81 -28.68 -2.31
C TYR A 361 6.34 -28.05 -3.64
N PRO A 362 5.76 -28.82 -4.57
CA PRO A 362 5.20 -28.28 -5.80
C PRO A 362 4.16 -27.17 -5.52
N GLY A 363 4.37 -25.99 -6.07
CA GLY A 363 3.58 -24.76 -5.85
C GLY A 363 4.23 -23.79 -4.86
N ALA A 364 5.02 -24.27 -3.90
CA ALA A 364 5.82 -23.38 -3.05
C ALA A 364 7.07 -22.88 -3.80
N ASP A 365 7.62 -23.70 -4.70
CA ASP A 365 8.75 -23.42 -5.57
C ASP A 365 8.51 -22.24 -6.51
N GLU A 366 7.28 -22.03 -6.96
CA GLU A 366 6.87 -20.86 -7.75
C GLU A 366 7.13 -19.53 -7.03
N GLN A 367 7.06 -19.52 -5.70
CA GLN A 367 7.26 -18.31 -4.89
C GLN A 367 8.75 -18.02 -4.65
N PHE A 368 9.64 -18.98 -4.92
CA PHE A 368 11.06 -18.87 -4.58
C PHE A 368 11.72 -17.65 -5.23
N TRP A 369 11.73 -17.59 -6.57
CA TRP A 369 12.40 -16.51 -7.29
C TRP A 369 11.60 -15.22 -7.26
N VAL A 370 10.28 -15.31 -7.40
CA VAL A 370 9.36 -14.18 -7.33
C VAL A 370 9.59 -13.37 -6.05
N SER A 371 9.82 -14.04 -4.92
CA SER A 371 10.03 -13.36 -3.65
C SER A 371 11.32 -12.53 -3.61
N PHE A 372 12.42 -13.03 -4.19
CA PHE A 372 13.64 -12.25 -4.40
C PHE A 372 13.43 -11.10 -5.38
N GLY A 373 12.69 -11.33 -6.46
CA GLY A 373 12.34 -10.29 -7.44
C GLY A 373 11.57 -9.14 -6.80
N ALA A 374 10.54 -9.45 -6.00
CA ALA A 374 9.75 -8.47 -5.27
C ALA A 374 10.59 -7.68 -4.25
N ALA A 375 11.41 -8.36 -3.46
CA ALA A 375 12.31 -7.72 -2.50
C ALA A 375 13.33 -6.81 -3.21
N LEU A 376 13.93 -7.26 -4.32
CA LEU A 376 14.88 -6.48 -5.11
C LEU A 376 14.22 -5.26 -5.75
N LEU A 377 13.00 -5.40 -6.28
CA LEU A 377 12.27 -4.29 -6.88
C LEU A 377 12.02 -3.18 -5.86
N VAL A 378 11.50 -3.52 -4.68
CA VAL A 378 11.26 -2.56 -3.60
C VAL A 378 12.57 -1.93 -3.13
N PHE A 379 13.64 -2.73 -2.99
CA PHE A 379 14.96 -2.23 -2.60
C PHE A 379 15.51 -1.20 -3.61
N VAL A 380 15.44 -1.49 -4.90
CA VAL A 380 15.93 -0.58 -5.96
C VAL A 380 15.10 0.70 -6.02
N LEU A 381 13.78 0.59 -5.86
CA LEU A 381 12.88 1.74 -5.79
C LEU A 381 13.17 2.63 -4.57
N ASP A 382 13.45 2.06 -3.39
CA ASP A 382 13.82 2.82 -2.19
C ASP A 382 15.10 3.65 -2.39
N ARG A 383 16.07 3.10 -3.13
CA ARG A 383 17.38 3.72 -3.38
C ARG A 383 17.38 4.78 -4.48
N SER A 384 16.39 4.78 -5.37
CA SER A 384 16.43 5.61 -6.59
C SER A 384 15.27 6.62 -6.66
N PRO A 385 15.51 7.89 -6.29
CA PRO A 385 14.52 8.96 -6.43
C PRO A 385 14.04 9.15 -7.88
N THR A 386 14.89 8.84 -8.88
CA THR A 386 14.54 8.91 -10.29
C THR A 386 13.47 7.89 -10.67
N LEU A 387 13.62 6.64 -10.21
CA LEU A 387 12.62 5.59 -10.45
C LEU A 387 11.33 5.81 -9.65
N GLN A 388 11.39 6.56 -8.54
CA GLN A 388 10.20 6.98 -7.80
C GLN A 388 9.39 8.09 -8.50
N LYS A 389 9.93 8.80 -9.51
CA LYS A 389 9.24 9.95 -10.14
C LYS A 389 7.83 9.58 -10.67
N PRO A 390 7.64 8.49 -11.45
CA PRO A 390 6.31 8.10 -11.92
C PRO A 390 5.37 7.70 -10.78
N LEU A 391 5.89 7.08 -9.72
CA LEU A 391 5.12 6.71 -8.53
C LEU A 391 4.65 7.93 -7.73
N ARG A 392 5.28 9.08 -7.89
CA ARG A 392 4.88 10.35 -7.26
C ARG A 392 3.85 11.13 -8.07
N TRP A 393 3.49 10.67 -9.28
CA TRP A 393 2.44 11.31 -10.06
C TRP A 393 1.07 11.23 -9.37
N PRO A 394 0.17 12.22 -9.61
CA PRO A 394 -1.15 12.24 -8.99
C PRO A 394 -1.96 10.95 -9.20
N ILE A 395 -1.90 10.38 -10.41
CA ILE A 395 -2.61 9.13 -10.74
C ILE A 395 -2.09 7.95 -9.93
N SER A 396 -0.77 7.82 -9.79
CA SER A 396 -0.13 6.77 -8.99
C SER A 396 -0.48 6.90 -7.52
N GLN A 397 -0.53 8.13 -7.00
CA GLN A 397 -0.93 8.40 -5.62
C GLN A 397 -2.41 8.09 -5.37
N TYR A 398 -3.27 8.34 -6.35
CA TYR A 398 -4.68 7.97 -6.30
C TYR A 398 -4.87 6.45 -6.30
N LEU A 399 -4.20 5.73 -7.21
CA LEU A 399 -4.20 4.26 -7.21
C LEU A 399 -3.76 3.70 -5.86
N GLY A 400 -2.73 4.29 -5.25
CA GLY A 400 -2.26 3.89 -3.93
C GLY A 400 -3.29 4.09 -2.82
N GLU A 401 -4.09 5.15 -2.90
CA GLU A 401 -5.17 5.47 -1.95
C GLU A 401 -6.33 4.47 -2.05
N ILE A 402 -6.70 4.06 -3.27
CA ILE A 402 -7.80 3.10 -3.50
C ILE A 402 -7.37 1.64 -3.59
N SER A 403 -6.08 1.35 -3.43
CA SER A 403 -5.47 0.02 -3.65
C SER A 403 -6.20 -1.14 -2.97
N PHE A 404 -6.53 -1.01 -1.68
CA PHE A 404 -7.28 -2.05 -0.97
C PHE A 404 -8.71 -2.19 -1.52
N GLY A 405 -9.36 -1.07 -1.86
CA GLY A 405 -10.68 -1.09 -2.50
C GLY A 405 -10.64 -1.83 -3.85
N LEU A 406 -9.65 -1.54 -4.71
CA LEU A 406 -9.46 -2.25 -5.98
C LEU A 406 -9.34 -3.76 -5.76
N TYR A 407 -8.52 -4.17 -4.80
CA TYR A 407 -8.32 -5.57 -4.46
C TYR A 407 -9.60 -6.25 -3.92
N ALA A 408 -10.37 -5.54 -3.10
CA ALA A 408 -11.59 -6.10 -2.49
C ALA A 408 -12.74 -6.28 -3.50
N VAL A 409 -12.93 -5.33 -4.42
CA VAL A 409 -14.17 -5.25 -5.23
C VAL A 409 -14.04 -5.79 -6.65
N HIS A 410 -12.83 -6.03 -7.16
CA HIS A 410 -12.68 -6.43 -8.57
C HIS A 410 -13.34 -7.76 -8.90
N LEU A 411 -13.16 -8.84 -8.12
CA LEU A 411 -13.83 -10.13 -8.40
C LEU A 411 -15.37 -10.03 -8.33
N PRO A 412 -16.00 -9.44 -7.29
CA PRO A 412 -17.45 -9.23 -7.30
C PRO A 412 -17.97 -8.52 -8.54
N ILE A 413 -17.24 -7.51 -9.02
CA ILE A 413 -17.61 -6.73 -10.21
C ILE A 413 -17.36 -7.54 -11.49
N PHE A 414 -16.26 -8.29 -11.57
CA PHE A 414 -16.00 -9.21 -12.68
C PHE A 414 -17.11 -10.25 -12.79
N TRP A 415 -17.49 -10.89 -11.67
CA TRP A 415 -18.58 -11.86 -11.68
C TRP A 415 -19.89 -11.18 -12.09
N ALA A 416 -20.28 -10.08 -11.44
CA ALA A 416 -21.58 -9.45 -11.66
C ALA A 416 -21.76 -8.83 -13.05
N LEU A 417 -20.71 -8.20 -13.60
CA LEU A 417 -20.77 -7.47 -14.85
C LEU A 417 -20.05 -8.20 -15.97
N ASP A 418 -18.78 -8.57 -15.80
CA ASP A 418 -17.98 -9.14 -16.90
C ASP A 418 -18.49 -10.53 -17.28
N MET A 419 -18.44 -11.49 -16.36
CA MET A 419 -18.74 -12.90 -16.64
C MET A 419 -20.22 -13.15 -16.93
N HIS A 420 -21.14 -12.54 -16.17
CA HIS A 420 -22.57 -12.82 -16.31
C HIS A 420 -23.28 -11.94 -17.35
N ARG A 421 -22.70 -10.79 -17.77
CA ARG A 421 -23.39 -9.83 -18.65
C ARG A 421 -22.57 -9.46 -19.89
N ILE A 422 -21.38 -8.87 -19.69
CA ILE A 422 -20.57 -8.31 -20.77
C ILE A 422 -20.05 -9.42 -21.68
N GLN A 423 -19.38 -10.45 -21.15
CA GLN A 423 -18.80 -11.53 -21.95
C GLN A 423 -19.85 -12.32 -22.75
N PRO A 424 -21.01 -12.73 -22.19
CA PRO A 424 -22.08 -13.34 -22.97
C PRO A 424 -22.59 -12.42 -24.08
N TRP A 425 -22.77 -11.13 -23.80
CA TRP A 425 -23.20 -10.15 -24.79
C TRP A 425 -22.16 -9.94 -25.91
N VAL A 426 -20.89 -9.82 -25.55
CA VAL A 426 -19.75 -9.69 -26.48
C VAL A 426 -19.64 -10.92 -27.39
N LYS A 427 -19.79 -12.13 -26.84
CA LYS A 427 -19.77 -13.40 -27.60
C LYS A 427 -21.00 -13.59 -28.49
N ALA A 428 -22.16 -13.09 -28.07
CA ALA A 428 -23.39 -13.14 -28.86
C ALA A 428 -23.39 -12.15 -30.04
N ASN A 429 -22.53 -11.13 -29.99
CA ASN A 429 -22.41 -10.15 -31.05
C ASN A 429 -21.54 -10.69 -32.20
N ALA A 430 -22.12 -10.79 -33.41
CA ALA A 430 -21.46 -11.37 -34.58
C ALA A 430 -20.19 -10.60 -35.04
N SER A 431 -19.99 -9.37 -34.57
CA SER A 431 -18.81 -8.53 -34.81
C SER A 431 -17.81 -8.58 -33.65
N HIS A 432 -17.63 -9.75 -33.01
CA HIS A 432 -16.63 -9.95 -31.97
C HIS A 432 -15.24 -9.55 -32.48
N THR A 433 -14.75 -8.40 -32.00
CA THR A 433 -13.43 -7.86 -32.33
C THR A 433 -12.65 -7.63 -31.05
N ALA A 434 -11.31 -7.74 -31.13
CA ALA A 434 -10.44 -7.39 -30.03
C ALA A 434 -10.64 -5.94 -29.54
N ALA A 435 -11.08 -5.04 -30.43
CA ALA A 435 -11.43 -3.66 -30.08
C ALA A 435 -12.64 -3.57 -29.15
N LEU A 436 -13.70 -4.36 -29.40
CA LEU A 436 -14.89 -4.39 -28.54
C LEU A 436 -14.58 -4.94 -27.15
N ASP A 437 -13.80 -6.02 -27.06
CA ASP A 437 -13.34 -6.58 -25.78
C ASP A 437 -12.48 -5.56 -25.00
N THR A 438 -11.58 -4.84 -25.69
CA THR A 438 -10.77 -3.78 -25.07
C THR A 438 -11.62 -2.62 -24.56
N LEU A 439 -12.62 -2.19 -25.33
CA LEU A 439 -13.51 -1.09 -24.95
C LEU A 439 -14.39 -1.45 -23.75
N THR A 440 -14.96 -2.65 -23.75
CA THR A 440 -15.79 -3.13 -22.64
C THR A 440 -14.97 -3.30 -21.36
N PHE A 441 -13.72 -3.78 -21.48
CA PHE A 441 -12.79 -3.82 -20.35
C PHE A 441 -12.43 -2.44 -19.81
N ALA A 442 -12.16 -1.46 -20.69
CA ALA A 442 -11.88 -0.09 -20.26
C ALA A 442 -13.09 0.52 -19.50
N GLY A 443 -14.31 0.27 -19.98
CA GLY A 443 -15.53 0.64 -19.27
C GLY A 443 -15.66 -0.04 -17.90
N LEU A 444 -15.33 -1.33 -17.83
CA LEU A 444 -15.35 -2.11 -16.59
C LEU A 444 -14.31 -1.59 -15.58
N LEU A 445 -13.10 -1.25 -16.02
CA LEU A 445 -12.07 -0.65 -15.17
C LEU A 445 -12.55 0.65 -14.53
N ILE A 446 -13.27 1.50 -15.28
CA ILE A 446 -13.86 2.74 -14.74
C ILE A 446 -14.85 2.41 -13.61
N VAL A 447 -15.70 1.38 -13.81
CA VAL A 447 -16.66 0.92 -12.78
C VAL A 447 -15.92 0.38 -11.55
N ILE A 448 -14.90 -0.46 -11.73
CA ILE A 448 -14.08 -1.01 -10.64
C ILE A 448 -13.43 0.13 -9.85
N MET A 449 -12.79 1.09 -10.54
CA MET A 449 -12.15 2.25 -9.89
C MET A 449 -13.16 3.11 -9.14
N TRP A 450 -14.38 3.26 -9.66
CA TRP A 450 -15.44 4.01 -9.00
C TRP A 450 -15.91 3.29 -7.72
N VAL A 451 -16.25 2.00 -7.80
CA VAL A 451 -16.68 1.24 -6.62
C VAL A 451 -15.55 1.16 -5.59
N ALA A 452 -14.30 1.01 -6.02
CA ALA A 452 -13.13 1.00 -5.15
C ALA A 452 -12.94 2.33 -4.39
N ASP A 453 -13.20 3.48 -5.02
CA ASP A 453 -13.17 4.80 -4.36
C ASP A 453 -14.21 4.86 -3.22
N TYR A 454 -15.44 4.42 -3.49
CA TYR A 454 -16.49 4.36 -2.47
C TYR A 454 -16.15 3.39 -1.34
N PHE A 455 -15.69 2.19 -1.69
CA PHE A 455 -15.24 1.20 -0.73
C PHE A 455 -14.13 1.77 0.17
N THR A 456 -13.19 2.52 -0.41
CA THR A 456 -12.10 3.18 0.33
C THR A 456 -12.61 4.23 1.31
N ARG A 457 -13.71 4.93 1.00
CA ARG A 457 -14.35 5.86 1.96
C ARG A 457 -14.92 5.10 3.14
N ILE A 458 -15.53 3.93 2.91
CA ILE A 458 -16.06 3.07 3.97
C ILE A 458 -14.93 2.48 4.81
N ASP A 459 -13.85 2.01 4.17
CA ASP A 459 -12.65 1.48 4.83
C ASP A 459 -12.05 2.44 5.87
N ARG A 460 -12.07 3.75 5.60
CA ARG A 460 -11.62 4.76 6.58
C ARG A 460 -12.42 4.77 7.87
N TYR A 461 -13.70 4.40 7.84
CA TYR A 461 -14.49 4.27 9.06
C TYR A 461 -14.03 3.06 9.89
N PHE A 462 -13.69 1.93 9.25
CA PHE A 462 -13.11 0.77 9.96
C PHE A 462 -11.76 1.10 10.59
N VAL A 463 -10.92 1.88 9.90
CA VAL A 463 -9.66 2.40 10.47
C VAL A 463 -9.93 3.22 11.72
N ARG A 464 -10.86 4.19 11.63
CA ARG A 464 -11.24 5.05 12.77
C ARG A 464 -11.86 4.25 13.90
N PHE A 465 -12.68 3.24 13.59
CA PHE A 465 -13.29 2.35 14.56
C PHE A 465 -12.22 1.60 15.37
N GLY A 466 -11.19 1.05 14.72
CA GLY A 466 -10.08 0.40 15.43
C GLY A 466 -9.33 1.35 16.37
N HIS A 467 -9.11 2.60 15.96
CA HIS A 467 -8.52 3.63 16.82
C HIS A 467 -9.41 4.04 17.99
N TRP A 468 -10.70 4.22 17.73
CA TRP A 468 -11.70 4.54 18.74
C TRP A 468 -11.79 3.42 19.79
N LEU A 469 -11.88 2.17 19.35
CA LEU A 469 -11.98 1.02 20.24
C LEU A 469 -10.73 0.89 21.11
N GLN A 470 -9.55 1.08 20.52
CA GLN A 470 -8.31 1.12 21.28
C GLN A 470 -8.33 2.21 22.36
N GLY A 471 -8.74 3.43 22.02
CA GLY A 471 -8.79 4.54 22.98
C GLY A 471 -9.75 4.32 24.14
N ARG A 472 -10.71 3.40 24.00
CA ARG A 472 -11.65 2.97 25.04
C ARG A 472 -11.13 1.80 25.89
N LEU A 473 -10.35 0.90 25.30
CA LEU A 473 -9.90 -0.34 25.96
C LEU A 473 -8.50 -0.26 26.53
N PHE A 474 -7.63 0.58 25.98
CA PHE A 474 -6.26 0.73 26.46
C PHE A 474 -6.24 1.72 27.62
N VAL A 475 -5.39 1.47 28.61
CA VAL A 475 -5.10 2.43 29.67
C VAL A 475 -4.50 3.69 29.03
N GLN A 476 -5.03 4.85 29.41
CA GLN A 476 -4.50 6.13 28.99
C GLN A 476 -3.43 6.54 30.02
N ASP A 477 -2.20 6.74 29.54
CA ASP A 477 -1.09 7.27 30.33
C ASP A 477 -1.25 8.77 30.62
#